data_AF-A0A198Z4Q9-F1
#
_entry.id   AF-A0A198Z4Q9-F1
#
_cell.length_a   1.000
_cell.length_b   1.000
_cell.length_c   1.000
_cell.angle_alpha   90.00
_cell.angle_beta   90.00
_cell.angle_gamma   90.00
#
_symmetry.space_group_name_H-M   'P 1'
#
loop_
_entity.id
_entity.type
_entity.pdbx_description
1 polymer ?
#
loop_
_entity_poly.entity_id
_entity_poly.type
_entity_poly.pdbx_seq_one_letter_code
_entity_poly.pdbx_strand_id
1 'polypeptide(L)'
;MLAKAEIVVEARVKSLSIGESGLLVADGVPTRMIRMDLEIKRVIKGKYPGKDAIVYGAVFPPGPFTELTRMALFAGLGGDDTFEWELYRLEISTGVEFFSMNACSYYKFPDYAAGPR
;
A
#
# COMPACT_ATOMS: atom_id res chain seq x y z
N MET A 1 -6.68 -11.70 6.06
CA MET A 1 -6.15 -12.97 6.62
C MET A 1 -4.74 -13.20 6.10
N LEU A 2 -3.73 -13.30 6.98
CA LEU A 2 -2.34 -13.59 6.56
C LEU A 2 -2.22 -14.90 5.74
N ALA A 3 -3.09 -15.87 5.99
CA ALA A 3 -3.13 -17.13 5.26
C ALA A 3 -3.37 -16.96 3.75
N LYS A 4 -4.22 -15.99 3.36
CA LYS A 4 -4.59 -15.75 1.95
C LYS A 4 -3.60 -14.87 1.18
N ALA A 5 -2.79 -14.08 1.89
CA ALA A 5 -1.81 -13.18 1.26
C ALA A 5 -0.66 -13.95 0.62
N GLU A 6 -0.32 -13.68 -0.63
CA GLU A 6 0.79 -14.38 -1.32
C GLU A 6 2.16 -13.80 -0.96
N ILE A 7 2.26 -12.47 -0.91
CA ILE A 7 3.48 -11.73 -0.59
C ILE A 7 3.16 -10.77 0.56
N VAL A 8 3.93 -10.87 1.64
CA VAL A 8 3.82 -9.98 2.80
C VAL A 8 5.19 -9.41 3.12
N VAL A 9 5.25 -8.10 3.29
CA VAL A 9 6.48 -7.36 3.55
C VAL A 9 6.31 -6.51 4.80
N GLU A 10 7.40 -6.29 5.52
CA GLU A 10 7.51 -5.13 6.40
C GLU A 10 8.06 -3.97 5.57
N ALA A 11 7.33 -2.87 5.55
CA ALA A 11 7.67 -1.71 4.75
C ALA A 11 7.58 -0.41 5.55
N ARG A 12 8.27 0.62 5.06
CA ARG A 12 8.19 2.00 5.54
C ARG A 12 7.73 2.92 4.42
N VAL A 13 6.89 3.89 4.72
CA VAL A 13 6.46 4.89 3.74
C VAL A 13 7.60 5.90 3.52
N LYS A 14 8.04 6.06 2.28
CA LYS A 14 9.01 7.11 1.87
C LYS A 14 8.29 8.36 1.37
N SER A 15 7.19 8.17 0.65
CA SER A 15 6.38 9.27 0.11
C SER A 15 4.93 8.82 -0.03
N LEU A 16 4.02 9.79 0.04
CA LEU A 16 2.60 9.63 -0.26
C LEU A 16 2.15 10.82 -1.09
N SER A 17 1.45 10.56 -2.20
CA SER A 17 0.88 11.59 -3.06
C SER A 17 -0.50 11.21 -3.56
N ILE A 18 -1.35 12.21 -3.80
CA ILE A 18 -2.69 12.04 -4.37
C ILE A 18 -2.78 12.88 -5.64
N GLY A 19 -2.76 12.22 -6.78
CA GLY A 19 -2.75 12.86 -8.10
C GLY A 19 -3.88 12.38 -8.99
N GLU A 20 -4.01 13.04 -10.13
CA GLU A 20 -4.83 12.53 -11.24
C GLU A 20 -4.24 11.20 -11.74
N SER A 21 -5.09 10.20 -11.97
CA SER A 21 -4.63 8.90 -12.50
C SER A 21 -4.46 8.88 -14.01
N GLY A 22 -5.08 9.83 -14.73
CA GLY A 22 -5.22 9.77 -16.18
C GLY A 22 -6.22 8.73 -16.68
N LEU A 23 -6.96 8.06 -15.79
CA LEU A 23 -8.03 7.13 -16.17
C LEU A 23 -9.22 7.89 -16.77
N LEU A 24 -9.69 7.41 -17.92
CA LEU A 24 -10.93 7.87 -18.54
C LEU A 24 -12.06 6.93 -18.11
N VAL A 25 -12.85 7.35 -17.13
CA VAL A 25 -13.92 6.56 -16.50
C VAL A 25 -15.29 7.19 -16.77
N ALA A 26 -16.35 6.39 -16.60
CA ALA A 26 -17.72 6.88 -16.69
C ALA A 26 -18.01 7.98 -15.64
N ASP A 27 -18.96 8.86 -15.96
CA ASP A 27 -19.29 10.02 -15.13
C ASP A 27 -19.57 9.64 -13.66
N GLY A 28 -19.01 10.45 -12.74
CA GLY A 28 -19.21 10.31 -11.30
C GLY A 28 -18.23 9.37 -10.58
N VAL A 29 -17.29 8.74 -11.29
CA VAL A 29 -16.25 7.90 -10.67
C VAL A 29 -15.00 8.76 -10.36
N PRO A 30 -14.54 8.82 -9.08
CA PRO A 30 -13.31 9.52 -8.74
C PRO A 30 -12.10 8.94 -9.48
N THR A 31 -11.39 9.78 -10.23
CA THR A 31 -10.19 9.40 -11.00
C THR A 31 -8.91 9.57 -10.21
N ARG A 32 -8.93 10.25 -9.06
CA ARG A 32 -7.70 10.49 -8.31
C ARG A 32 -7.17 9.19 -7.72
N MET A 33 -5.88 8.97 -7.88
CA MET A 33 -5.15 7.84 -7.32
C MET A 33 -4.16 8.31 -6.27
N ILE A 34 -4.05 7.50 -5.23
CA ILE A 34 -2.99 7.59 -4.24
C ILE A 34 -1.83 6.75 -4.76
N ARG A 35 -0.64 7.34 -4.72
CA ARG A 35 0.63 6.66 -4.94
C ARG A 35 1.41 6.67 -3.63
N MET A 36 1.95 5.52 -3.27
CA MET A 36 2.88 5.40 -2.16
C MET A 36 4.17 4.73 -2.62
N ASP A 37 5.29 5.38 -2.30
CA ASP A 37 6.60 4.77 -2.45
C ASP A 37 7.01 4.18 -1.10
N LEU A 38 7.30 2.88 -1.09
CA LEU A 38 7.60 2.09 0.09
C LEU A 38 9.05 1.62 0.06
N GLU A 39 9.72 1.67 1.21
CA GLU A 39 11.00 1.02 1.47
C GLU A 39 10.71 -0.37 2.09
N ILE A 40 11.16 -1.45 1.46
CA ILE A 40 11.00 -2.81 1.98
C ILE A 40 12.13 -3.11 2.96
N LYS A 41 11.77 -3.35 4.22
CA LYS A 41 12.72 -3.67 5.30
C LYS A 41 12.99 -5.16 5.40
N ARG A 42 11.94 -5.98 5.31
CA ARG A 42 12.04 -7.45 5.23
C ARG A 42 10.85 -8.05 4.51
N VAL A 43 11.04 -9.23 3.94
CA VAL A 43 9.95 -10.06 3.40
C VAL A 43 9.51 -11.04 4.49
N ILE A 44 8.23 -10.99 4.86
CA ILE A 44 7.61 -11.84 5.89
C ILE A 44 7.05 -13.13 5.26
N LYS A 45 6.49 -13.03 4.05
CA LYS A 45 5.91 -14.17 3.31
C LYS A 45 6.10 -13.96 1.80
N GLY A 46 6.31 -15.06 1.08
CA GLY A 46 6.46 -15.04 -0.39
C GLY A 46 7.86 -14.63 -0.84
N LYS A 47 7.98 -14.21 -2.10
CA LYS A 47 9.23 -13.71 -2.69
C LYS A 47 8.99 -12.33 -3.27
N TYR A 48 9.84 -11.37 -2.89
CA TYR A 48 9.86 -10.03 -3.45
C TYR A 48 11.32 -9.63 -3.71
N PRO A 49 11.71 -9.34 -4.97
CA PRO A 49 13.11 -9.10 -5.30
C PRO A 49 13.59 -7.66 -5.02
N GLY A 50 12.66 -6.73 -4.82
CA GLY A 50 12.96 -5.30 -4.69
C GLY A 50 13.27 -4.83 -3.27
N LYS A 51 13.99 -3.72 -3.17
CA LYS A 51 14.17 -2.95 -1.92
C LYS A 51 13.16 -1.81 -1.76
N ASP A 52 12.53 -1.40 -2.86
CA ASP A 52 11.48 -0.41 -2.88
C ASP A 52 10.27 -1.00 -3.62
N ALA A 53 9.06 -0.59 -3.23
CA ALA A 53 7.82 -0.92 -3.92
C ALA A 53 7.01 0.36 -4.16
N ILE A 54 6.38 0.47 -5.32
CA ILE A 54 5.38 1.52 -5.57
C ILE A 54 4.02 0.85 -5.57
N VAL A 55 3.13 1.31 -4.70
CA VAL A 55 1.76 0.82 -4.63
C VAL A 55 0.79 1.94 -4.99
N TYR A 56 -0.25 1.58 -5.72
CA TYR A 56 -1.29 2.49 -6.15
C TYR A 56 -2.63 2.08 -5.59
N GLY A 57 -3.49 3.06 -5.31
CA GLY A 57 -4.86 2.79 -4.93
C GLY A 57 -5.81 3.92 -5.26
N ALA A 58 -7.06 3.57 -5.49
CA ALA A 58 -8.14 4.52 -5.64
C ALA A 58 -8.55 5.08 -4.28
N VAL A 59 -8.94 6.36 -4.26
CA VAL A 59 -9.57 6.99 -3.08
C VAL A 59 -10.93 6.34 -2.77
N PHE A 60 -11.57 5.73 -3.79
CA PHE A 60 -12.85 5.05 -3.67
C PHE A 60 -12.88 3.78 -4.53
N PRO A 61 -13.33 2.61 -4.00
CA PRO A 61 -13.82 2.38 -2.64
C PRO A 61 -12.70 2.45 -1.59
N PRO A 62 -13.02 2.77 -0.31
CA PRO A 62 -12.02 2.97 0.73
C PRO A 62 -11.24 1.67 1.01
N GLY A 63 -9.92 1.72 0.78
CA GLY A 63 -8.96 0.76 1.36
C GLY A 63 -8.47 1.24 2.73
N PRO A 64 -7.45 0.60 3.33
CA PRO A 64 -6.85 1.02 4.61
C PRO A 64 -5.94 2.26 4.42
N PHE A 65 -6.48 3.25 3.73
CA PHE A 65 -5.83 4.52 3.39
C PHE A 65 -5.74 5.44 4.60
N THR A 66 -6.75 5.41 5.47
CA THR A 66 -6.77 6.25 6.68
C THR A 66 -5.58 5.93 7.58
N GLU A 67 -5.27 4.66 7.76
CA GLU A 67 -4.16 4.19 8.58
C GLU A 67 -2.80 4.48 7.95
N LEU A 68 -2.67 4.33 6.63
CA LEU A 68 -1.46 4.72 5.87
C LEU A 68 -1.21 6.24 5.93
N THR A 69 -2.27 7.03 5.78
CA THR A 69 -2.20 8.50 5.90
C THR A 69 -1.87 8.90 7.33
N ARG A 70 -2.46 8.25 8.33
CA ARG A 70 -2.12 8.45 9.74
C ARG A 70 -0.66 8.13 10.02
N MET A 71 -0.13 7.02 9.50
CA MET A 71 1.29 6.69 9.60
C MET A 71 2.17 7.79 8.98
N ALA A 72 1.89 8.18 7.74
CA ALA A 72 2.64 9.22 7.05
C ALA A 72 2.59 10.58 7.79
N LEU A 73 1.48 10.88 8.47
CA LEU A 73 1.29 12.13 9.21
C LEU A 73 1.84 12.11 10.65
N PHE A 74 1.70 11.00 11.38
CA PHE A 74 1.98 10.92 12.83
C PHE A 74 3.31 10.28 13.17
N ALA A 75 3.69 9.23 12.43
CA ALA A 75 4.91 8.48 12.68
C ALA A 75 6.13 9.29 12.17
N GLY A 76 5.88 10.13 11.16
CA GLY A 76 6.92 10.90 10.50
C GLY A 76 7.69 10.01 9.53
N LEU A 77 8.52 10.66 8.72
CA LEU A 77 9.52 10.05 7.86
C LEU A 77 10.54 9.16 8.60
N GLY A 78 10.28 8.57 9.77
CA GLY A 78 11.28 8.04 10.72
C GLY A 78 11.65 6.58 10.48
N GLY A 79 12.72 6.10 11.12
CA GLY A 79 13.23 4.72 10.95
C GLY A 79 12.41 3.64 11.66
N ASP A 80 11.63 4.02 12.67
CA ASP A 80 10.88 3.11 13.54
C ASP A 80 9.42 2.91 13.09
N ASP A 81 9.03 3.50 11.96
CA ASP A 81 7.64 3.55 11.47
C ASP A 81 7.38 2.50 10.37
N THR A 82 7.61 1.23 10.71
CA THR A 82 7.39 0.11 9.79
C THR A 82 6.01 -0.53 9.99
N PHE A 83 5.45 -1.11 8.93
CA PHE A 83 4.17 -1.83 8.99
C PHE A 83 4.22 -3.08 8.11
N GLU A 84 3.47 -4.11 8.50
CA GLU A 84 3.32 -5.31 7.67
C GLU A 84 2.21 -5.09 6.65
N TRP A 85 2.47 -5.47 5.41
CA TRP A 85 1.56 -5.19 4.30
C TRP A 85 1.58 -6.30 3.26
N GLU A 86 0.41 -6.67 2.76
CA GLU A 86 0.29 -7.55 1.60
C GLU A 86 0.50 -6.79 0.29
N LEU A 87 1.46 -7.24 -0.53
CA LEU A 87 1.59 -6.74 -1.90
C LEU A 87 0.65 -7.53 -2.81
N TYR A 88 -0.53 -6.98 -3.07
CA TYR A 88 -1.46 -7.58 -4.03
C TYR A 88 -0.96 -7.33 -5.46
N ARG A 89 -0.49 -8.39 -6.10
CA ARG A 89 0.11 -8.36 -7.43
C ARG A 89 -0.95 -8.62 -8.50
N LEU A 90 -1.00 -7.72 -9.48
CA LEU A 90 -1.78 -7.84 -10.71
C LEU A 90 -0.83 -7.87 -11.91
N GLU A 91 -0.87 -8.93 -12.70
CA GLU A 91 -0.14 -8.99 -13.98
C GLU A 91 -1.00 -8.32 -15.07
N ILE A 92 -0.49 -7.22 -15.63
CA ILE A 92 -1.22 -6.45 -16.67
C ILE A 92 -0.82 -6.92 -18.07
N SER A 93 0.44 -7.32 -18.24
CA SER A 93 0.95 -8.00 -19.43
C SER A 93 2.18 -8.83 -19.04
N THR A 94 2.69 -9.65 -19.96
CA THR A 94 3.84 -10.53 -19.67
C THR A 94 5.03 -9.75 -19.12
N GLY A 95 5.37 -9.99 -17.86
CA GLY A 95 6.48 -9.32 -17.17
C GLY A 95 6.19 -7.88 -16.70
N VAL A 96 4.95 -7.39 -16.85
CA VAL A 96 4.50 -6.09 -16.32
C VAL A 96 3.55 -6.32 -15.16
N GLU A 97 4.05 -6.01 -13.98
CA GLU A 97 3.33 -6.20 -12.72
C GLU A 97 2.89 -4.86 -12.14
N PHE A 98 1.68 -4.83 -11.59
CA PHE A 98 1.11 -3.70 -10.88
C PHE A 98 0.74 -4.14 -9.47
N PHE A 99 1.06 -3.29 -8.49
CA PHE A 99 0.74 -3.55 -7.09
C PHE A 99 -0.39 -2.63 -6.63
N SER A 100 -1.51 -3.24 -6.26
CA SER A 100 -2.72 -2.51 -5.83
C SER A 100 -2.83 -2.49 -4.31
N MET A 101 -3.28 -1.35 -3.77
CA MET A 101 -3.66 -1.21 -2.36
C MET A 101 -5.10 -1.66 -2.08
N ASN A 102 -6.03 -1.53 -3.03
CA ASN A 102 -7.46 -1.74 -2.79
C ASN A 102 -7.84 -3.22 -2.66
N ALA A 103 -6.97 -4.14 -3.07
CA ALA A 103 -7.23 -5.57 -3.08
C ALA A 103 -6.43 -6.34 -2.00
N CYS A 104 -5.74 -5.62 -1.10
CA CYS A 104 -4.98 -6.22 -0.01
C CYS A 104 -5.91 -6.86 1.03
N SER A 105 -5.65 -8.12 1.37
CA SER A 105 -6.37 -8.90 2.39
C SER A 105 -5.67 -8.90 3.75
N TYR A 106 -4.44 -8.39 3.84
CA TYR A 106 -3.65 -8.29 5.06
C TYR A 106 -2.88 -6.97 5.16
N TYR A 107 -3.02 -6.33 6.30
CA TYR A 107 -2.18 -5.22 6.76
C TYR A 107 -2.11 -5.26 8.28
N LYS A 108 -0.99 -4.83 8.85
CA LYS A 108 -0.81 -4.68 10.28
C LYS A 108 0.10 -3.48 10.56
N PHE A 109 -0.52 -2.41 11.04
CA PHE A 109 0.18 -1.23 11.51
C PHE A 109 0.74 -1.44 12.92
N PRO A 110 1.75 -0.65 13.32
CA PRO A 110 2.17 -0.58 14.72
C PRO A 110 1.00 -0.30 15.66
N ASP A 111 1.07 -0.84 16.88
CA ASP A 111 -0.02 -0.75 17.84
C ASP A 111 -0.38 0.70 18.21
N TYR A 112 0.58 1.62 18.19
CA TYR A 112 0.35 3.05 18.44
C TYR A 112 -0.43 3.75 17.31
N ALA A 113 -0.36 3.24 16.08
CA ALA A 113 -1.03 3.82 14.90
C ALA A 113 -2.40 3.20 14.63
N ALA A 114 -2.70 2.03 15.20
CA ALA A 114 -3.92 1.27 14.95
C ALA A 114 -5.20 1.89 15.56
N GLY A 115 -5.09 2.93 16.40
CA GLY A 115 -6.22 3.50 17.15
C GLY A 115 -6.81 2.52 18.18
N PRO A 116 -7.64 2.98 19.14
CA PRO A 116 -8.38 2.06 20.01
C PRO A 116 -9.33 1.23 19.16
N ARG A 117 -9.27 -0.10 19.32
CA ARG A 117 -10.16 -1.07 18.66
C ARG A 117 -11.56 -1.05 19.25
#